data_AF-A0A816XQP9-F1
#
_entry.id   AF-A0A816XQP9-F1
#
_cell.length_a   1.000
_cell.length_b   1.000
_cell.length_c   1.000
_cell.angle_alpha   90.00
_cell.angle_beta   90.00
_cell.angle_gamma   90.00
#
_symmetry.space_group_name_H-M   'P 1'
#
loop_
_entity.id
_entity.type
_entity.pdbx_description
1 polymer ?
#
loop_
_entity_poly.entity_id
_entity_poly.type
_entity_poly.pdbx_seq_one_letter_code
_entity_poly.pdbx_strand_id
1 'polypeptide(L)'
;MARSICLCIFLLFITWIPILSTSFPLSTKTRWIVDEKGQRVKLACVNWPAHLQPAVAEGLSKQPLDSISKKIVSMGFNCVRLTWPLDLMTNDTLARKITVKQSFESLNLFDDALGIQIHNPKILNLPIFNAFQGSPSLSKISGPGLQEKKIILHPHIGLCVTNNHSGNVPTLRLELCTKSEPSTFNPKEGILWINKMCVETPDVAGQKVKLGVGTKCSKLGQISATKMHLSFKTSNGLLLCLDVDERDNSIVANPCKCLTKDALCDPASQWFKVL
;
A
#
# COMPACT_ATOMS: atom_id res chain seq x y z
N MET A 1 52.34 -52.03 -26.87
CA MET A 1 51.70 -51.43 -25.69
C MET A 1 51.77 -49.92 -25.81
N ALA A 2 50.69 -49.28 -26.26
CA ALA A 2 50.50 -47.83 -26.18
C ALA A 2 49.01 -47.58 -25.94
N ARG A 3 48.72 -46.79 -24.91
CA ARG A 3 47.44 -46.73 -24.21
C ARG A 3 46.37 -45.99 -25.01
N SER A 4 45.18 -46.57 -24.99
CA SER A 4 43.92 -46.02 -25.49
C SER A 4 43.59 -44.71 -24.77
N ILE A 5 43.48 -43.61 -25.51
CA ILE A 5 42.88 -42.34 -25.07
C ILE A 5 41.44 -42.38 -25.56
N CYS A 6 40.51 -42.78 -24.70
CA CYS A 6 39.11 -42.44 -24.88
C CYS A 6 38.37 -42.57 -23.55
N LEU A 7 37.35 -41.72 -23.42
CA LEU A 7 36.24 -41.74 -22.46
C LEU A 7 36.36 -40.92 -21.16
N CYS A 8 35.34 -40.06 -21.04
CA CYS A 8 34.73 -39.54 -19.81
C CYS A 8 35.23 -38.19 -19.26
N ILE A 9 35.21 -37.14 -20.11
CA ILE A 9 34.86 -35.79 -19.64
C ILE A 9 33.35 -35.63 -19.85
N PHE A 10 32.55 -36.28 -19.00
CA PHE A 10 31.09 -36.13 -19.00
C PHE A 10 30.70 -35.19 -17.84
N LEU A 11 30.62 -33.91 -18.15
CA LEU A 11 29.66 -32.94 -17.61
C LEU A 11 29.48 -32.91 -16.07
N LEU A 12 30.44 -32.31 -15.35
CA LEU A 12 30.19 -31.67 -14.06
C LEU A 12 29.96 -30.16 -14.26
N PHE A 13 28.94 -29.80 -15.03
CA PHE A 13 28.32 -28.48 -14.97
C PHE A 13 26.94 -28.65 -14.35
N ILE A 14 26.91 -28.80 -13.02
CA ILE A 14 25.70 -28.49 -12.26
C ILE A 14 25.55 -26.98 -12.37
N THR A 15 24.90 -26.53 -13.44
CA THR A 15 24.47 -25.14 -13.56
C THR A 15 23.46 -24.92 -12.45
N TRP A 16 23.88 -24.23 -11.41
CA TRP A 16 22.99 -23.67 -10.41
C TRP A 16 22.13 -22.65 -11.14
N ILE A 17 20.98 -23.08 -11.66
CA ILE A 17 19.98 -22.15 -12.20
C ILE A 17 19.37 -21.50 -10.95
N PRO A 18 19.65 -20.22 -10.66
CA PRO A 18 18.91 -19.55 -9.62
C PRO A 18 17.44 -19.57 -10.04
N ILE A 19 16.59 -20.18 -9.23
CA ILE A 19 15.14 -20.11 -9.41
C ILE A 19 14.77 -18.64 -9.21
N LEU A 20 14.62 -17.93 -10.33
CA LEU A 20 14.07 -16.60 -10.35
C LEU A 20 12.59 -16.76 -10.01
N SER A 21 12.24 -16.58 -8.73
CA SER A 21 10.84 -16.50 -8.30
C SER A 21 10.26 -15.18 -8.84
N THR A 22 9.83 -15.20 -10.10
CA THR A 22 9.06 -14.13 -10.70
C THR A 22 7.61 -14.28 -10.24
N SER A 23 7.22 -13.52 -9.22
CA SER A 23 5.81 -13.36 -8.87
C SER A 23 5.16 -12.47 -9.92
N PHE A 24 4.67 -13.07 -11.01
CA PHE A 24 3.87 -12.38 -12.01
C PHE A 24 2.53 -11.91 -11.42
N PRO A 25 1.92 -10.83 -11.95
CA PRO A 25 0.65 -10.35 -11.42
C PRO A 25 -0.43 -11.42 -11.57
N LEU A 26 -1.04 -11.82 -10.46
CA LEU A 26 -2.20 -12.69 -10.45
C LEU A 26 -3.44 -11.91 -10.91
N SER A 27 -4.36 -12.59 -11.59
CA SER A 27 -5.65 -12.03 -11.98
C SER A 27 -6.78 -13.00 -11.66
N THR A 28 -8.02 -12.58 -11.86
CA THR A 28 -9.19 -13.43 -11.70
C THR A 28 -9.79 -13.80 -13.06
N LYS A 29 -10.18 -15.07 -13.20
CA LYS A 29 -10.99 -15.56 -14.31
C LYS A 29 -12.18 -16.30 -13.73
N THR A 30 -13.35 -15.64 -13.73
CA THR A 30 -14.56 -16.11 -13.02
C THR A 30 -14.27 -16.31 -11.52
N ARG A 31 -14.48 -17.53 -11.00
CA ARG A 31 -14.20 -17.94 -9.62
C ARG A 31 -12.75 -18.33 -9.33
N TRP A 32 -11.85 -18.24 -10.32
CA TRP A 32 -10.47 -18.73 -10.19
C TRP A 32 -9.46 -17.60 -10.17
N ILE A 33 -8.41 -17.77 -9.36
CA ILE A 33 -7.18 -16.99 -9.47
C ILE A 33 -6.33 -17.65 -10.54
N VAL A 34 -5.81 -16.85 -11.47
CA VAL A 34 -4.95 -17.32 -12.56
C VAL A 34 -3.68 -16.49 -12.66
N ASP A 35 -2.61 -17.11 -13.15
CA ASP A 35 -1.37 -16.42 -13.50
C ASP A 35 -1.50 -15.70 -14.87
N GLU A 36 -0.40 -15.08 -15.31
CA GLU A 36 -0.32 -14.39 -16.61
C GLU A 36 -0.54 -15.31 -17.82
N LYS A 37 -0.31 -16.62 -17.67
CA LYS A 37 -0.55 -17.64 -18.70
C LYS A 37 -1.99 -18.16 -18.67
N GLY A 38 -2.82 -17.64 -17.76
CA GLY A 38 -4.18 -18.09 -17.54
C GLY A 38 -4.28 -19.43 -16.79
N GLN A 39 -3.17 -19.92 -16.21
CA GLN A 39 -3.16 -21.16 -15.44
C GLN A 39 -3.70 -20.91 -14.04
N ARG A 40 -4.54 -21.83 -13.55
CA ARG A 40 -5.16 -21.71 -12.23
C ARG A 40 -4.10 -21.79 -11.12
N VAL A 41 -4.10 -20.80 -10.24
CA VAL A 41 -3.28 -20.76 -9.02
C VAL A 41 -4.20 -21.00 -7.81
N LYS A 42 -3.79 -21.93 -6.93
CA LYS A 42 -4.45 -22.12 -5.63
C LYS A 42 -3.55 -21.58 -4.54
N LEU A 43 -4.04 -20.58 -3.82
CA LEU A 43 -3.37 -20.01 -2.66
C LEU A 43 -3.57 -20.91 -1.45
N ALA A 44 -2.47 -21.44 -0.91
CA ALA A 44 -2.41 -22.12 0.36
C ALA A 44 -1.55 -21.23 1.28
N CYS A 45 -2.21 -20.34 2.02
CA CYS A 45 -1.51 -19.30 2.79
C CYS A 45 -1.45 -19.63 4.28
N VAL A 46 -0.37 -19.18 4.92
CA VAL A 46 -0.35 -18.96 6.38
C VAL A 46 -0.73 -17.51 6.70
N ASN A 47 -1.25 -17.27 7.89
CA ASN A 47 -1.39 -15.92 8.42
C ASN A 47 -0.16 -15.60 9.29
N TRP A 48 0.57 -14.54 8.95
CA TRP A 48 1.69 -14.05 9.77
C TRP A 48 1.31 -12.71 10.41
N PRO A 49 1.14 -12.67 11.74
CA PRO A 49 0.81 -11.43 12.45
C PRO A 49 1.94 -10.39 12.36
N ALA A 50 1.60 -9.15 11.98
CA ALA A 50 2.49 -8.00 11.98
C ALA A 50 1.77 -6.67 12.30
N HIS A 51 0.49 -6.74 12.68
CA HIS A 51 -0.35 -5.59 13.01
C HIS A 51 -0.26 -5.14 14.48
N LEU A 52 0.52 -5.87 15.30
CA LEU A 52 0.66 -5.59 16.72
C LEU A 52 1.44 -4.29 16.96
N GLN A 53 1.45 -3.83 18.20
CA GLN A 53 1.98 -2.53 18.60
C GLN A 53 3.43 -2.25 18.16
N PRO A 54 4.37 -3.23 18.17
CA PRO A 54 5.72 -3.00 17.65
C PRO A 54 5.80 -2.91 16.11
N ALA A 55 4.67 -3.16 15.42
CA ALA A 55 4.46 -2.96 13.99
C ALA A 55 5.50 -3.67 13.08
N VAL A 56 5.98 -4.82 13.54
CA VAL A 56 6.81 -5.77 12.78
C VAL A 56 6.24 -7.18 12.91
N ALA A 57 6.65 -8.09 12.02
CA ALA A 57 6.17 -9.46 12.06
C ALA A 57 6.63 -10.20 13.32
N GLU A 58 5.71 -10.97 13.91
CA GLU A 58 5.96 -11.73 15.12
C GLU A 58 7.03 -12.82 14.92
N GLY A 59 7.74 -13.16 15.99
CA GLY A 59 8.76 -14.21 15.99
C GLY A 59 10.13 -13.81 15.42
N LEU A 60 10.28 -12.59 14.90
CA LEU A 60 11.59 -12.06 14.46
C LEU A 60 12.58 -11.87 15.61
N SER A 61 12.12 -11.84 16.87
CA SER A 61 13.00 -11.88 18.05
C SER A 61 13.48 -13.29 18.40
N LYS A 62 12.93 -14.34 17.77
CA LYS A 62 13.19 -15.75 18.11
C LYS A 62 13.88 -16.53 16.98
N GLN A 63 13.65 -16.16 15.72
CA GLN A 63 14.25 -16.84 14.57
C GLN A 63 14.59 -15.88 13.44
N PRO A 64 15.62 -16.19 12.62
CA PRO A 64 15.90 -15.44 11.40
C PRO A 64 14.72 -15.52 10.42
N LEU A 65 14.40 -14.39 9.79
CA LEU A 65 13.36 -14.25 8.75
C LEU A 65 13.47 -15.29 7.63
N ASP A 66 14.69 -15.59 7.17
CA ASP A 66 14.95 -16.61 6.16
C ASP A 66 14.59 -18.02 6.65
N SER A 67 14.85 -18.33 7.92
CA SER A 67 14.49 -19.63 8.52
C SER A 67 12.98 -19.80 8.63
N ILE A 68 12.27 -18.77 9.09
CA ILE A 68 10.80 -18.77 9.17
C ILE A 68 10.21 -18.95 7.77
N SER A 69 10.70 -18.18 6.78
CA SER A 69 10.20 -18.22 5.40
C SER A 69 10.43 -19.59 4.75
N LYS A 70 11.61 -20.18 4.93
CA LYS A 70 11.91 -21.55 4.47
C LYS A 70 11.03 -22.59 5.15
N LYS A 71 10.74 -22.42 6.44
CA LYS A 71 9.84 -23.32 7.17
C LYS A 71 8.42 -23.28 6.61
N ILE A 72 7.88 -22.09 6.32
CA ILE A 72 6.56 -21.91 5.69
C ILE A 72 6.50 -22.67 4.35
N VAL A 73 7.52 -22.49 3.50
CA VAL A 73 7.62 -23.21 2.21
C VAL A 73 7.71 -24.72 2.42
N SER A 74 8.51 -25.19 3.39
CA SER A 74 8.66 -26.63 3.67
C SER A 74 7.38 -27.30 4.16
N MET A 75 6.44 -26.54 4.72
CA MET A 75 5.12 -27.02 5.12
C MET A 75 4.11 -27.05 3.96
N GLY A 76 4.52 -26.64 2.75
CA GLY A 76 3.68 -26.66 1.55
C GLY A 76 2.85 -25.40 1.33
N PHE A 77 3.07 -24.33 2.11
CA PHE A 77 2.40 -23.05 1.87
C PHE A 77 3.12 -22.26 0.77
N ASN A 78 2.34 -21.57 -0.07
CA ASN A 78 2.85 -20.78 -1.19
C ASN A 78 2.53 -19.29 -1.08
N CYS A 79 1.95 -18.85 0.04
CA CYS A 79 1.67 -17.45 0.32
C CYS A 79 1.64 -17.16 1.83
N VAL A 80 1.81 -15.88 2.16
CA VAL A 80 1.67 -15.36 3.52
C VAL A 80 0.65 -14.23 3.49
N ARG A 81 -0.39 -14.34 4.31
CA ARG A 81 -1.27 -13.22 4.65
C ARG A 81 -0.61 -12.45 5.79
N LEU A 82 0.08 -11.37 5.45
CA LEU A 82 0.71 -10.48 6.42
C LEU A 82 -0.31 -9.42 6.87
N THR A 83 -0.54 -9.32 8.17
CA THR A 83 -1.50 -8.34 8.72
C THR A 83 -0.83 -6.97 8.89
N TRP A 84 -1.55 -5.89 8.56
CA TRP A 84 -1.01 -4.53 8.52
C TRP A 84 -1.42 -3.69 9.76
N PRO A 85 -0.48 -3.00 10.43
CA PRO A 85 -0.78 -2.08 11.54
C PRO A 85 -1.28 -0.73 11.02
N LEU A 86 -2.50 -0.33 11.43
CA LEU A 86 -3.12 0.93 10.99
C LEU A 86 -2.28 2.17 11.33
N ASP A 87 -1.55 2.15 12.44
CA ASP A 87 -0.73 3.28 12.88
C ASP A 87 0.41 3.61 11.92
N LEU A 88 0.90 2.64 11.12
CA LEU A 88 1.88 2.95 10.07
C LEU A 88 1.28 3.77 8.92
N MET A 89 -0.05 3.81 8.79
CA MET A 89 -0.74 4.58 7.75
C MET A 89 -1.24 5.94 8.26
N THR A 90 -1.50 6.08 9.56
CA THR A 90 -2.03 7.30 10.19
C THR A 90 -0.96 8.14 10.88
N ASN A 91 0.12 7.53 11.39
CA ASN A 91 1.19 8.19 12.13
C ASN A 91 2.51 8.19 11.35
N ASP A 92 2.76 9.28 10.61
CA ASP A 92 3.93 9.45 9.76
C ASP A 92 5.26 9.39 10.54
N THR A 93 5.27 9.93 11.76
CA THR A 93 6.44 9.90 12.63
C THR A 93 6.78 8.47 13.03
N LEU A 94 5.78 7.70 13.48
CA LEU A 94 5.96 6.29 13.81
C LEU A 94 6.45 5.50 12.60
N ALA A 95 5.83 5.71 11.44
CA ALA A 95 6.16 4.97 10.23
C ALA A 95 7.59 5.25 9.72
N ARG A 96 7.96 6.53 9.59
CA ARG A 96 9.14 6.95 8.82
C ARG A 96 10.34 7.37 9.67
N LYS A 97 10.14 7.71 10.96
CA LYS A 97 11.20 8.25 11.82
C LYS A 97 11.58 7.31 12.96
N ILE A 98 10.60 6.65 13.58
CA ILE A 98 10.86 5.71 14.66
C ILE A 98 11.44 4.42 14.07
N THR A 99 12.55 3.97 14.65
CA THR A 99 13.18 2.70 14.28
C THR A 99 12.55 1.53 15.01
N VAL A 100 12.76 0.29 14.51
CA VAL A 100 12.31 -0.93 15.20
C VAL A 100 12.86 -0.95 16.63
N LYS A 101 14.14 -0.66 16.83
CA LYS A 101 14.76 -0.58 18.16
C LYS A 101 14.00 0.36 19.09
N GLN A 102 13.82 1.61 18.68
CA GLN A 102 13.13 2.63 19.48
C GLN A 102 11.68 2.24 19.78
N SER A 103 11.00 1.59 18.84
CA SER A 103 9.64 1.10 19.05
C SER A 103 9.57 -0.01 20.09
N PHE A 104 10.53 -0.93 20.10
CA PHE A 104 10.56 -2.01 21.11
C PHE A 104 10.95 -1.47 22.48
N GLU A 105 11.95 -0.58 22.54
CA GLU A 105 12.38 0.06 23.79
C GLU A 105 11.28 0.92 24.42
N SER A 106 10.51 1.67 23.62
CA SER A 106 9.39 2.49 24.13
C SER A 106 8.23 1.65 24.70
N LEU A 107 8.15 0.38 24.31
CA LEU A 107 7.18 -0.60 24.79
C LEU A 107 7.73 -1.49 25.91
N ASN A 108 8.94 -1.21 26.40
CA ASN A 108 9.67 -2.04 27.37
C ASN A 108 9.96 -3.48 26.89
N LEU A 109 10.03 -3.70 25.58
CA LEU A 109 10.31 -5.00 24.95
C LEU A 109 11.82 -5.19 24.68
N PHE A 110 12.64 -4.99 25.73
CA PHE A 110 14.10 -5.00 25.59
C PHE A 110 14.65 -6.37 25.19
N ASP A 111 14.12 -7.46 25.76
CA ASP A 111 14.54 -8.82 25.43
C ASP A 111 14.22 -9.18 23.98
N ASP A 112 13.09 -8.73 23.46
CA ASP A 112 12.73 -8.95 22.06
C ASP A 112 13.57 -8.09 21.10
N ALA A 113 13.92 -6.86 21.48
CA ALA A 113 14.87 -6.05 20.73
C ALA A 113 16.25 -6.73 20.65
N LEU A 114 16.73 -7.31 21.76
CA LEU A 114 17.97 -8.09 21.80
C LEU A 114 17.85 -9.36 20.93
N GLY A 115 16.73 -10.06 21.01
CA GLY A 115 16.45 -11.20 20.14
C GLY A 115 16.49 -10.84 18.66
N ILE A 116 15.89 -9.70 18.28
CA ILE A 116 15.96 -9.16 16.92
C ILE A 116 17.40 -8.82 16.54
N GLN A 117 18.18 -8.23 17.46
CA GLN A 117 19.59 -7.95 17.22
C GLN A 117 20.39 -9.22 16.91
N ILE A 118 20.10 -10.32 17.61
CA ILE A 118 20.78 -11.60 17.44
C ILE A 118 20.37 -12.27 16.12
N HIS A 119 19.06 -12.36 15.85
CA HIS A 119 18.54 -13.17 14.75
C HIS A 119 18.32 -12.41 13.44
N ASN A 120 18.05 -11.11 13.53
CA ASN A 120 17.68 -10.24 12.40
C ASN A 120 18.33 -8.84 12.52
N PRO A 121 19.66 -8.71 12.73
CA PRO A 121 20.30 -7.42 13.03
C PRO A 121 20.04 -6.32 12.00
N LYS A 122 19.82 -6.69 10.74
CA LYS A 122 19.58 -5.76 9.63
C LYS A 122 18.27 -4.98 9.73
N ILE A 123 17.29 -5.43 10.53
CA ILE A 123 16.00 -4.75 10.66
C ILE A 123 15.96 -3.76 11.82
N LEU A 124 16.83 -3.94 12.82
CA LEU A 124 16.75 -3.28 14.12
C LEU A 124 16.80 -1.74 14.01
N ASN A 125 17.66 -1.23 13.12
CA ASN A 125 17.87 0.21 12.93
C ASN A 125 17.10 0.80 11.74
N LEU A 126 16.20 0.04 11.11
CA LEU A 126 15.35 0.56 10.05
C LEU A 126 14.15 1.30 10.65
N PRO A 127 13.65 2.36 9.99
CA PRO A 127 12.31 2.86 10.24
C PRO A 127 11.28 1.73 10.16
N ILE A 128 10.27 1.73 11.03
CA ILE A 128 9.31 0.63 11.12
C ILE A 128 8.66 0.33 9.77
N PHE A 129 8.30 1.36 9.01
CA PHE A 129 7.73 1.19 7.67
C PHE A 129 8.67 0.45 6.71
N ASN A 130 9.97 0.74 6.76
CA ASN A 130 10.97 0.06 5.94
C ASN A 130 11.21 -1.38 6.41
N ALA A 131 11.18 -1.61 7.73
CA ALA A 131 11.24 -2.96 8.28
C ALA A 131 10.02 -3.79 7.85
N PHE A 132 8.84 -3.19 7.83
CA PHE A 132 7.59 -3.82 7.39
C PHE A 132 7.58 -4.10 5.88
N GLN A 133 7.97 -3.12 5.05
CA GLN A 133 8.07 -3.30 3.59
C GLN A 133 9.17 -4.28 3.18
N GLY A 134 10.10 -4.53 4.10
CA GLY A 134 11.17 -5.50 3.96
C GLY A 134 12.51 -4.84 3.71
N SER A 135 13.48 -5.18 4.56
CA SER A 135 14.89 -5.25 4.15
C SER A 135 14.98 -6.06 2.84
N PRO A 136 15.96 -5.82 1.93
CA PRO A 136 16.05 -6.38 0.56
C PRO A 136 15.86 -7.91 0.37
N SER A 137 15.68 -8.68 1.43
CA SER A 137 15.33 -10.10 1.44
C SER A 137 13.82 -10.36 1.41
N LEU A 138 12.98 -9.45 1.92
CA LEU A 138 11.50 -9.49 1.84
C LEU A 138 10.95 -8.80 0.59
N SER A 139 11.77 -7.99 -0.09
CA SER A 139 11.43 -7.39 -1.40
C SER A 139 11.27 -8.44 -2.50
N LYS A 140 11.48 -9.74 -2.22
CA LYS A 140 11.06 -10.84 -3.11
C LYS A 140 9.55 -11.11 -3.03
N ILE A 141 8.85 -10.55 -2.05
CA ILE A 141 7.38 -10.64 -1.87
C ILE A 141 6.69 -9.33 -2.28
N SER A 142 7.40 -8.21 -2.30
CA SER A 142 6.95 -6.97 -2.95
C SER A 142 7.24 -7.07 -4.44
N GLY A 143 6.20 -7.13 -5.28
CA GLY A 143 6.36 -7.27 -6.73
C GLY A 143 7.34 -6.26 -7.33
N PRO A 144 8.10 -6.63 -8.38
CA PRO A 144 9.07 -5.73 -9.00
C PRO A 144 8.35 -4.53 -9.65
N GLY A 145 8.85 -3.32 -9.38
CA GLY A 145 8.60 -2.18 -10.27
C GLY A 145 7.50 -1.19 -9.90
N LEU A 146 7.21 -0.95 -8.62
CA LEU A 146 6.50 0.28 -8.24
C LEU A 146 7.46 1.47 -8.40
N GLN A 147 7.55 2.03 -9.61
CA GLN A 147 7.97 3.42 -9.75
C GLN A 147 7.11 4.24 -8.79
N GLU A 148 7.73 5.11 -7.99
CA GLU A 148 7.07 5.95 -6.98
C GLU A 148 6.13 6.97 -7.65
N LYS A 149 5.00 6.48 -8.13
CA LYS A 149 3.89 7.29 -8.60
C LYS A 149 3.03 7.58 -7.38
N LYS A 150 3.10 8.83 -6.91
CA LYS A 150 2.19 9.31 -5.87
C LYS A 150 0.76 9.21 -6.36
N ILE A 151 -0.08 8.52 -5.62
CA ILE A 151 -1.47 8.21 -5.99
C ILE A 151 -2.40 8.56 -4.84
N ILE A 152 -3.69 8.71 -5.13
CA ILE A 152 -4.72 8.89 -4.10
C ILE A 152 -5.49 7.59 -3.97
N LEU A 153 -5.30 6.91 -2.85
CA LEU A 153 -5.96 5.66 -2.51
C LEU A 153 -7.23 5.95 -1.69
N HIS A 154 -8.33 5.26 -2.02
CA HIS A 154 -9.52 5.17 -1.20
C HIS A 154 -9.44 3.90 -0.32
N PRO A 155 -9.07 4.00 0.98
CA PRO A 155 -8.66 2.85 1.79
C PRO A 155 -9.76 1.79 1.99
N HIS A 156 -11.02 2.22 2.06
CA HIS A 156 -12.14 1.31 2.31
C HIS A 156 -12.39 0.35 1.12
N ILE A 157 -12.21 0.83 -0.12
CA ILE A 157 -12.52 0.06 -1.33
C ILE A 157 -11.24 -0.50 -1.97
N GLY A 158 -10.07 0.06 -1.65
CA GLY A 158 -8.79 -0.36 -2.25
C GLY A 158 -8.62 0.09 -3.71
N LEU A 159 -9.42 1.06 -4.15
CA LEU A 159 -9.33 1.68 -5.48
C LEU A 159 -8.65 3.05 -5.38
N CYS A 160 -8.15 3.54 -6.50
CA CYS A 160 -7.49 4.83 -6.58
C CYS A 160 -8.28 5.83 -7.39
N VAL A 161 -8.09 7.10 -7.08
CA VAL A 161 -8.66 8.21 -7.84
C VAL A 161 -8.05 8.22 -9.24
N THR A 162 -8.93 8.25 -10.24
CA THR A 162 -8.60 8.36 -11.65
C THR A 162 -9.43 9.45 -12.30
N ASN A 163 -9.01 9.86 -13.49
CA ASN A 163 -9.75 10.76 -14.32
C ASN A 163 -10.76 10.00 -15.20
N ASN A 164 -11.98 10.50 -15.25
CA ASN A 164 -13.00 10.07 -16.18
C ASN A 164 -13.11 11.04 -17.36
N HIS A 165 -12.65 10.59 -18.53
CA HIS A 165 -12.72 11.36 -19.78
C HIS A 165 -14.07 11.25 -20.52
N SER A 166 -15.10 10.65 -19.90
CA SER A 166 -16.39 10.35 -20.54
C SER A 166 -17.28 11.58 -20.84
N GLY A 167 -16.73 12.80 -20.91
CA GLY A 167 -17.46 14.03 -21.24
C GLY A 167 -16.54 15.23 -21.50
N ASN A 168 -17.14 16.37 -21.87
CA ASN A 168 -16.40 17.61 -22.19
C ASN A 168 -15.59 18.19 -21.01
N VAL A 169 -15.91 17.82 -19.77
CA VAL A 169 -15.18 18.23 -18.57
C VAL A 169 -14.75 16.98 -17.80
N PRO A 170 -13.43 16.78 -17.55
CA PRO A 170 -12.94 15.62 -16.83
C PRO A 170 -13.47 15.60 -15.38
N THR A 171 -14.00 14.45 -14.97
CA THR A 171 -14.51 14.23 -13.59
C THR A 171 -13.69 13.17 -12.89
N LEU A 172 -13.75 13.15 -11.56
CA LEU A 172 -13.02 12.17 -10.76
C LEU A 172 -13.87 10.91 -10.48
N ARG A 173 -13.23 9.75 -10.51
CA ARG A 173 -13.84 8.46 -10.13
C ARG A 173 -12.82 7.52 -9.51
N LEU A 174 -13.27 6.42 -8.94
CA LEU A 174 -12.40 5.34 -8.45
C LEU A 174 -12.26 4.21 -9.47
N GLU A 175 -11.03 3.79 -9.73
CA GLU A 175 -10.68 2.60 -10.51
C GLU A 175 -9.44 1.89 -9.95
N LEU A 176 -9.00 0.83 -10.64
CA LEU A 176 -7.74 0.15 -10.38
C LEU A 176 -6.56 1.14 -10.37
N CYS A 177 -5.72 1.05 -9.35
CA CYS A 177 -4.56 1.94 -9.16
C CYS A 177 -3.56 1.92 -10.32
N THR A 178 -3.53 0.86 -11.13
CA THR A 178 -2.74 0.77 -12.36
C THR A 178 -3.13 1.83 -13.40
N LYS A 179 -4.38 2.31 -13.36
CA LYS A 179 -4.91 3.37 -14.24
C LYS A 179 -4.88 4.76 -13.62
N SER A 180 -4.52 4.87 -12.33
CA SER A 180 -4.41 6.17 -11.67
C SER A 180 -3.33 7.00 -12.31
N GLU A 181 -3.43 8.32 -12.23
CA GLU A 181 -2.43 9.26 -12.76
C GLU A 181 -1.56 9.81 -11.60
N PRO A 182 -0.36 10.36 -11.88
CA PRO A 182 0.48 10.90 -10.82
C PRO A 182 -0.23 12.08 -10.15
N SER A 183 -0.23 12.08 -8.82
CA SER A 183 -0.90 13.08 -7.99
C SER A 183 0.07 13.77 -7.05
N THR A 184 -0.14 15.06 -6.81
CA THR A 184 0.67 15.85 -5.87
C THR A 184 -0.24 16.68 -5.01
N PHE A 185 -0.09 16.57 -3.69
CA PHE A 185 -0.81 17.37 -2.73
C PHE A 185 0.17 18.04 -1.77
N ASN A 186 0.13 19.36 -1.70
CA ASN A 186 0.84 20.12 -0.68
C ASN A 186 -0.18 20.62 0.37
N PRO A 187 -0.18 20.10 1.60
CA PRO A 187 -1.12 20.52 2.64
C PRO A 187 -1.05 22.02 2.99
N LYS A 188 0.08 22.70 2.73
CA LYS A 188 0.22 24.14 2.99
C LYS A 188 -0.47 24.99 1.93
N GLU A 189 -0.31 24.61 0.67
CA GLU A 189 -0.96 25.28 -0.47
C GLU A 189 -2.43 24.89 -0.59
N GLY A 190 -2.75 23.63 -0.25
CA GLY A 190 -4.08 23.05 -0.34
C GLY A 190 -4.49 22.66 -1.75
N ILE A 191 -3.60 22.74 -2.74
CA ILE A 191 -3.93 22.38 -4.13
C ILE A 191 -3.59 20.92 -4.37
N LEU A 192 -4.59 20.17 -4.85
CA LEU A 192 -4.43 18.79 -5.28
C LEU A 192 -4.31 18.73 -6.80
N TRP A 193 -3.15 18.29 -7.26
CA TRP A 193 -2.83 18.11 -8.67
C TRP A 193 -2.96 16.64 -9.06
N ILE A 194 -3.57 16.38 -10.22
CA ILE A 194 -3.68 15.07 -10.86
C ILE A 194 -3.34 15.28 -12.33
N ASN A 195 -2.25 14.68 -12.81
CA ASN A 195 -1.74 14.83 -14.18
C ASN A 195 -1.71 16.28 -14.71
N LYS A 196 -1.09 17.19 -13.97
CA LYS A 196 -0.99 18.64 -14.31
C LYS A 196 -2.32 19.41 -14.34
N MET A 197 -3.44 18.76 -14.05
CA MET A 197 -4.72 19.40 -13.75
C MET A 197 -4.90 19.48 -12.24
N CYS A 198 -5.80 20.32 -11.78
CA CYS A 198 -6.10 20.46 -10.37
C CYS A 198 -7.57 20.18 -10.09
N VAL A 199 -7.88 19.87 -8.83
CA VAL A 199 -9.27 19.64 -8.43
C VAL A 199 -10.06 20.96 -8.44
N GLU A 200 -11.18 20.95 -9.16
CA GLU A 200 -12.20 22.00 -9.18
C GLU A 200 -13.42 21.48 -8.42
N THR A 201 -13.67 22.04 -7.24
CA THR A 201 -14.74 21.62 -6.34
C THR A 201 -16.05 22.35 -6.66
N PRO A 202 -17.20 21.66 -6.64
CA PRO A 202 -18.49 22.30 -6.85
C PRO A 202 -18.92 23.13 -5.64
N ASP A 203 -19.85 24.06 -5.85
CA ASP A 203 -20.44 24.89 -4.78
C ASP A 203 -21.64 24.24 -4.07
N VAL A 204 -22.14 23.11 -4.59
CA VAL A 204 -23.36 22.44 -4.11
C VAL A 204 -23.06 20.96 -3.82
N ALA A 205 -23.62 20.45 -2.72
CA ALA A 205 -23.52 19.04 -2.36
C ALA A 205 -24.18 18.10 -3.40
N GLY A 206 -23.71 16.86 -3.47
CA GLY A 206 -24.13 15.84 -4.43
C GLY A 206 -23.56 16.02 -5.85
N GLN A 207 -22.86 17.11 -6.15
CA GLN A 207 -22.25 17.31 -7.47
C GLN A 207 -20.91 16.59 -7.61
N LYS A 208 -20.64 16.11 -8.82
CA LYS A 208 -19.36 15.47 -9.19
C LYS A 208 -18.21 16.49 -9.16
N VAL A 209 -17.09 16.03 -8.63
CA VAL A 209 -15.85 16.80 -8.55
C VAL A 209 -15.13 16.74 -9.90
N LYS A 210 -14.70 17.90 -10.37
CA LYS A 210 -14.13 18.09 -11.70
C LYS A 210 -12.63 18.33 -11.62
N LEU A 211 -11.97 18.20 -12.76
CA LEU A 211 -10.59 18.65 -12.95
C LEU A 211 -10.57 19.94 -13.77
N GLY A 212 -9.93 20.95 -13.22
CA GLY A 212 -9.74 22.27 -13.83
C GLY A 212 -8.29 22.48 -14.28
N VAL A 213 -8.09 23.54 -15.09
CA VAL A 213 -6.78 23.99 -15.57
C VAL A 213 -6.59 25.46 -15.16
N GLY A 214 -5.40 25.82 -14.68
CA GLY A 214 -5.04 27.21 -14.39
C GLY A 214 -5.72 27.78 -13.14
N THR A 215 -6.49 28.86 -13.28
CA THR A 215 -7.08 29.61 -12.15
C THR A 215 -8.33 28.97 -11.52
N LYS A 216 -8.81 27.85 -12.07
CA LYS A 216 -10.00 27.13 -11.58
C LYS A 216 -9.72 26.16 -10.42
N CYS A 217 -8.49 26.13 -9.91
CA CYS A 217 -8.11 25.22 -8.84
C CYS A 217 -8.73 25.61 -7.50
N SER A 218 -9.40 24.67 -6.86
CA SER A 218 -9.97 24.85 -5.53
C SER A 218 -8.97 24.49 -4.44
N LYS A 219 -9.07 25.20 -3.32
CA LYS A 219 -8.24 24.93 -2.14
C LYS A 219 -8.88 23.87 -1.26
N LEU A 220 -8.20 22.73 -1.13
CA LEU A 220 -8.54 21.64 -0.24
C LEU A 220 -7.74 21.72 1.07
N GLY A 221 -8.32 21.20 2.14
CA GLY A 221 -7.69 21.01 3.44
C GLY A 221 -7.87 19.58 3.94
N GLN A 222 -7.06 19.18 4.91
CA GLN A 222 -7.20 17.92 5.62
C GLN A 222 -7.73 18.20 7.03
N ILE A 223 -9.01 17.91 7.28
CA ILE A 223 -9.68 18.36 8.52
C ILE A 223 -9.68 17.31 9.65
N SER A 224 -9.75 16.03 9.31
CA SER A 224 -9.73 14.96 10.33
C SER A 224 -8.34 14.75 10.93
N ALA A 225 -8.27 14.25 12.17
CA ALA A 225 -7.00 13.89 12.82
C ALA A 225 -6.14 12.90 12.00
N THR A 226 -6.78 11.96 11.30
CA THR A 226 -6.12 11.00 10.39
C THR A 226 -5.69 11.61 9.05
N LYS A 227 -6.06 12.87 8.80
CA LYS A 227 -5.84 13.62 7.55
C LYS A 227 -6.43 12.95 6.29
N MET A 228 -7.44 12.10 6.46
CA MET A 228 -8.06 11.38 5.34
C MET A 228 -9.26 12.10 4.72
N HIS A 229 -9.87 13.05 5.44
CA HIS A 229 -10.94 13.88 4.88
C HIS A 229 -10.35 15.05 4.11
N LEU A 230 -10.51 15.03 2.79
CA LEU A 230 -10.19 16.16 1.91
C LEU A 230 -11.41 17.09 1.86
N SER A 231 -11.32 18.22 2.55
CA SER A 231 -12.42 19.17 2.74
C SER A 231 -12.18 20.49 2.01
N PHE A 232 -13.25 21.19 1.67
CA PHE A 232 -13.21 22.54 1.11
C PHE A 232 -14.41 23.36 1.55
N LYS A 233 -14.33 24.68 1.42
CA LYS A 233 -15.45 25.59 1.70
C LYS A 233 -16.05 26.08 0.39
N THR A 234 -17.38 26.05 0.28
CA THR A 234 -18.10 26.62 -0.86
C THR A 234 -18.11 28.15 -0.77
N SER A 235 -18.51 28.82 -1.86
CA SER A 235 -18.73 30.28 -1.88
C SER A 235 -19.69 30.76 -0.78
N ASN A 236 -20.65 29.93 -0.39
CA ASN A 236 -21.61 30.19 0.70
C ASN A 236 -21.07 29.85 2.10
N GLY A 237 -19.80 29.43 2.21
CA GLY A 237 -19.15 29.10 3.48
C GLY A 237 -19.46 27.71 4.03
N LEU A 238 -20.21 26.87 3.31
CA LEU A 238 -20.50 25.49 3.71
C LEU A 238 -19.23 24.62 3.60
N LEU A 239 -18.97 23.81 4.62
CA LEU A 239 -17.86 22.86 4.63
C LEU A 239 -18.30 21.53 4.01
N LEU A 240 -17.70 21.18 2.88
CA LEU A 240 -17.91 19.91 2.19
C LEU A 240 -16.62 19.08 2.17
N CYS A 241 -16.78 17.78 2.03
CA CYS A 241 -15.71 16.80 1.86
C CYS A 241 -15.89 16.07 0.53
N LEU A 242 -14.77 15.61 -0.02
CA LEU A 242 -14.80 14.60 -1.07
C LEU A 242 -15.44 13.33 -0.52
N ASP A 243 -16.31 12.72 -1.32
CA ASP A 243 -17.08 11.53 -0.98
C ASP A 243 -17.22 10.65 -2.23
N VAL A 244 -17.45 9.36 -2.04
CA VAL A 244 -17.65 8.41 -3.13
C VAL A 244 -19.14 8.12 -3.28
N ASP A 245 -19.67 8.32 -4.49
CA ASP A 245 -20.97 7.76 -4.85
C ASP A 245 -20.77 6.29 -5.22
N GLU A 246 -21.18 5.40 -4.32
CA GLU A 246 -21.00 3.95 -4.48
C GLU A 246 -21.75 3.36 -5.69
N ARG A 247 -22.73 4.08 -6.26
CA ARG A 247 -23.51 3.60 -7.41
C ARG A 247 -22.69 3.54 -8.69
N ASP A 248 -21.79 4.50 -8.89
CA ASP A 248 -20.99 4.64 -10.12
C ASP A 248 -19.49 4.86 -9.86
N ASN A 249 -19.07 4.76 -8.59
CA ASN A 249 -17.72 5.04 -8.11
C ASN A 249 -17.23 6.46 -8.45
N SER A 250 -18.14 7.41 -8.70
CA SER A 250 -17.75 8.80 -8.95
C SER A 250 -17.42 9.52 -7.64
N ILE A 251 -16.54 10.51 -7.73
CA ILE A 251 -16.19 11.34 -6.59
C ILE A 251 -17.06 12.59 -6.62
N VAL A 252 -17.83 12.76 -5.55
CA VAL A 252 -18.80 13.84 -5.35
C VAL A 252 -18.42 14.67 -4.13
N ALA A 253 -19.04 15.83 -3.99
CA ALA A 253 -18.92 16.67 -2.81
C ALA A 253 -20.13 16.48 -1.88
N ASN A 254 -19.92 16.11 -0.62
CA ASN A 254 -21.00 15.97 0.36
C ASN A 254 -20.59 16.61 1.70
N PRO A 255 -21.54 16.88 2.61
CA PRO A 255 -21.21 17.28 3.98
C PRO A 255 -20.22 16.29 4.61
N CYS A 256 -19.22 16.83 5.31
CA CYS A 256 -18.21 16.00 5.97
C CYS A 256 -18.85 15.12 7.06
N LYS A 257 -18.62 13.81 6.99
CA LYS A 257 -19.12 12.83 7.96
C LYS A 257 -18.21 12.74 9.18
N CYS A 258 -18.80 12.44 10.32
CA CYS A 258 -18.12 12.02 11.56
C CYS A 258 -17.02 12.96 12.05
N LEU A 259 -17.24 14.27 11.86
CA LEU A 259 -16.43 15.31 12.49
C LEU A 259 -16.82 15.51 13.98
N THR A 260 -17.99 15.02 14.37
CA THR A 260 -18.49 14.94 15.76
C THR A 260 -18.21 13.57 16.37
N LYS A 261 -18.19 13.47 17.71
CA LYS A 261 -17.88 12.23 18.45
C LYS A 261 -19.04 11.21 18.47
N ASP A 262 -19.72 11.03 17.33
CA ASP A 262 -20.84 10.09 17.21
C ASP A 262 -20.33 8.68 16.88
N ALA A 263 -20.47 7.75 17.82
CA ALA A 263 -19.96 6.38 17.70
C ALA A 263 -20.65 5.54 16.60
N LEU A 264 -21.82 5.96 16.12
CA LEU A 264 -22.58 5.29 15.05
C LEU A 264 -22.30 5.86 13.66
N CYS A 265 -21.44 6.86 13.56
CA CYS A 265 -21.17 7.54 12.31
C CYS A 265 -20.09 6.79 11.50
N ASP A 266 -20.38 6.51 10.23
CA ASP A 266 -19.44 5.90 9.28
C ASP A 266 -18.88 6.93 8.27
N PRO A 267 -17.58 7.29 8.35
CA PRO A 267 -16.94 8.20 7.42
C PRO A 267 -16.18 7.49 6.29
N ALA A 268 -16.27 6.16 6.17
CA ALA A 268 -15.38 5.37 5.32
C ALA A 268 -15.42 5.76 3.84
N SER A 269 -16.58 6.23 3.33
CA SER A 269 -16.75 6.72 1.96
C SER A 269 -16.03 8.05 1.67
N GLN A 270 -15.56 8.75 2.71
CA GLN A 270 -14.89 10.05 2.62
C GLN A 270 -13.38 9.98 2.91
N TRP A 271 -12.82 8.78 2.97
CA TRP A 271 -11.40 8.59 3.25
C TRP A 271 -10.57 8.56 1.98
N PHE A 272 -9.68 9.54 1.85
CA PHE A 272 -8.71 9.64 0.77
C PHE A 272 -7.31 9.77 1.34
N LYS A 273 -6.41 8.87 0.93
CA LYS A 273 -5.01 8.89 1.32
C LYS A 273 -4.14 9.21 0.11
N VAL A 274 -3.45 10.34 0.17
CA VAL A 274 -2.36 10.65 -0.76
C VAL A 274 -1.13 9.85 -0.32
N LEU A 275 -0.63 8.97 -1.19
CA LEU A 275 0.54 8.11 -0.98
C LEU A 275 1.78 8.69 -1.65
#